data_AF-A0A2K8WVI4-F1
#
_entry.id   AF-A0A2K8WVI4-F1
#
_cell.length_a   1.000
_cell.length_b   1.000
_cell.length_c   1.000
_cell.angle_alpha   90.00
_cell.angle_beta   90.00
_cell.angle_gamma   90.00
#
_symmetry.space_group_name_H-M   'P 1'
#
loop_
_entity.id
_entity.type
_entity.pdbx_description
1 polymer ?
#
loop_
_entity_poly.entity_id
_entity_poly.type
_entity_poly.pdbx_seq_one_letter_code
_entity_poly.pdbx_strand_id
1 'polypeptide(L)'
;MKHITIVLLCIIALSCKEEKRQIATPKNTKTETTTSNQKKIKPGETVDKKVNIAFLKNIKSLKNDTSSNPIATFKTEASTSAKEIISLNKANISAALDKAKNFKYAVITVADHTIVKLDLHDCKPSGSWSACMPKAEGYIKKGELIYQNDYANNIIGLPGRQDCQLYLF
;
A
#
# COMPACT_ATOMS: atom_id res chain seq x y z
N MET A 1 2.66 62.42 -2.83
CA MET A 1 1.36 61.97 -3.36
C MET A 1 1.42 61.97 -4.88
N LYS A 2 1.38 60.78 -5.49
CA LYS A 2 0.70 60.46 -6.77
C LYS A 2 1.09 59.03 -7.14
N HIS A 3 0.14 58.13 -6.88
CA HIS A 3 0.15 56.75 -7.36
C HIS A 3 0.02 56.75 -8.88
N ILE A 4 0.86 55.98 -9.57
CA ILE A 4 0.64 55.64 -10.97
C ILE A 4 0.73 54.12 -11.06
N THR A 5 -0.45 53.53 -11.01
CA THR A 5 -0.77 52.13 -11.28
C THR A 5 -0.58 51.88 -12.77
N ILE A 6 0.29 50.96 -13.16
CA ILE A 6 0.33 50.44 -14.53
C ILE A 6 0.11 48.93 -14.46
N VAL A 7 -1.12 48.55 -14.80
CA VAL A 7 -1.53 47.20 -15.16
C VAL A 7 -0.94 46.93 -16.54
N LEU A 8 -0.12 45.87 -16.67
CA LEU A 8 0.26 45.34 -17.97
C LEU A 8 -0.08 43.84 -18.01
N LEU A 9 -1.23 43.56 -18.62
CA LEU A 9 -1.64 42.25 -19.11
C LEU A 9 -0.83 41.93 -20.37
N CYS A 10 0.00 40.89 -20.33
CA CYS A 10 0.56 40.27 -21.53
C CYS A 10 0.11 38.80 -21.59
N ILE A 11 -1.01 38.57 -22.28
CA ILE A 11 -1.42 37.27 -22.78
C ILE A 11 -0.54 36.98 -23.99
N ILE A 12 0.31 35.96 -23.90
CA ILE A 12 1.00 35.41 -25.07
C ILE A 12 0.34 34.05 -25.36
N ALA A 13 -0.62 34.08 -26.28
CA ALA A 13 -1.14 32.91 -26.97
C ALA A 13 -0.64 32.96 -28.42
N LEU A 14 0.22 32.01 -28.80
CA LEU A 14 0.65 31.65 -30.17
C LEU A 14 1.35 30.27 -30.01
N SER A 15 0.64 29.15 -30.12
CA SER A 15 0.22 28.46 -31.36
C SER A 15 1.39 28.06 -32.27
N CYS A 16 1.77 26.77 -32.21
CA CYS A 16 2.41 25.92 -33.22
C CYS A 16 2.66 24.55 -32.55
N LYS A 17 2.34 23.37 -33.08
CA LYS A 17 1.83 22.94 -34.38
C LYS A 17 1.38 21.47 -34.17
N GLU A 18 0.14 21.13 -34.52
CA GLU A 18 -0.24 19.72 -34.67
C GLU A 18 0.41 19.17 -35.94
N GLU A 19 1.05 18.00 -35.84
CA GLU A 19 1.44 17.22 -37.01
C GLU A 19 0.64 15.92 -37.03
N LYS A 20 -0.21 15.79 -38.05
CA LYS A 20 -0.98 14.59 -38.39
C LYS A 20 -0.43 13.96 -39.67
N ARG A 21 -0.60 12.62 -39.74
CA ARG A 21 -0.59 11.70 -40.91
C ARG A 21 0.78 11.10 -41.25
N GLN A 22 0.94 9.81 -41.56
CA GLN A 22 0.02 8.76 -42.07
C GLN A 22 0.62 7.37 -41.72
N ILE A 23 -0.16 6.40 -41.20
CA ILE A 23 -0.77 5.24 -41.90
C ILE A 23 0.22 4.42 -42.77
N ALA A 24 0.45 3.17 -42.35
CA ALA A 24 0.52 2.02 -43.24
C ALA A 24 -0.13 0.81 -42.55
N THR A 25 -1.16 0.25 -43.19
CA THR A 25 -1.81 -1.02 -42.86
C THR A 25 -1.28 -2.08 -43.84
N PRO A 26 -1.28 -3.37 -43.47
CA PRO A 26 -2.05 -4.31 -44.29
C PRO A 26 -3.01 -5.22 -43.48
N LYS A 27 -4.23 -5.31 -44.03
CA LYS A 27 -5.23 -6.40 -43.90
C LYS A 27 -4.56 -7.76 -44.16
N ASN A 28 -5.02 -8.93 -43.69
CA ASN A 28 -6.38 -9.43 -43.44
C ASN A 28 -6.29 -10.74 -42.63
N THR A 29 -7.23 -10.92 -41.70
CA THR A 29 -8.02 -12.11 -41.37
C THR A 29 -7.48 -13.52 -41.66
N LYS A 30 -7.33 -14.34 -40.60
CA LYS A 30 -8.01 -15.64 -40.50
C LYS A 30 -8.19 -16.06 -39.03
N THR A 31 -9.45 -16.25 -38.64
CA THR A 31 -9.86 -17.02 -37.47
C THR A 31 -9.46 -18.47 -37.67
N GLU A 32 -8.71 -19.03 -36.72
CA GLU A 32 -8.74 -20.47 -36.42
C GLU A 32 -8.38 -20.65 -34.94
N THR A 33 -9.40 -21.11 -34.22
CA THR A 33 -9.37 -21.70 -32.88
C THR A 33 -8.29 -22.77 -32.80
N THR A 34 -7.42 -22.72 -31.79
CA THR A 34 -6.90 -23.94 -31.18
C THR A 34 -6.67 -23.72 -29.68
N THR A 35 -7.53 -24.43 -28.94
CA THR A 35 -7.56 -24.74 -27.53
C THR A 35 -6.23 -25.27 -26.98
N SER A 36 -6.05 -25.09 -25.66
CA SER A 36 -5.20 -25.82 -24.70
C SER A 36 -4.05 -24.95 -24.16
N ASN A 37 -3.96 -24.57 -22.89
CA ASN A 37 -4.43 -25.26 -21.70
C ASN A 37 -4.77 -24.25 -20.58
N GLN A 38 -6.07 -24.11 -20.27
CA GLN A 38 -6.53 -23.61 -18.99
C GLN A 38 -6.29 -24.70 -17.96
N LYS A 39 -5.31 -24.54 -17.07
CA LYS A 39 -5.34 -25.26 -15.79
C LYS A 39 -6.33 -24.54 -14.87
N LYS A 40 -7.59 -24.95 -14.99
CA LYS A 40 -8.66 -24.73 -14.02
C LYS A 40 -8.21 -25.29 -12.67
N ILE A 41 -7.74 -24.44 -11.77
CA ILE A 41 -7.60 -24.81 -10.36
C ILE A 41 -9.00 -24.72 -9.76
N LYS A 42 -9.49 -25.86 -9.28
CA LYS A 42 -10.76 -26.00 -8.57
C LYS A 42 -10.82 -25.04 -7.38
N PRO A 43 -12.00 -24.46 -7.07
CA PRO A 43 -12.26 -23.87 -5.77
C PRO A 43 -12.29 -24.98 -4.72
N GLY A 44 -11.62 -24.77 -3.59
CA GLY A 44 -11.72 -25.64 -2.42
C GLY A 44 -10.50 -26.53 -2.21
N GLU A 45 -9.40 -25.92 -1.77
CA GLU A 45 -8.50 -26.56 -0.80
C GLU A 45 -7.75 -25.44 -0.06
N THR A 46 -8.41 -24.84 0.92
CA THR A 46 -7.71 -24.07 1.95
C THR A 46 -6.93 -25.07 2.79
N VAL A 47 -5.69 -25.33 2.39
CA VAL A 47 -4.70 -25.80 3.35
C VAL A 47 -4.55 -24.66 4.33
N ASP A 48 -5.20 -24.77 5.49
CA ASP A 48 -5.05 -23.85 6.61
C ASP A 48 -3.62 -23.96 7.13
N LYS A 49 -2.69 -23.32 6.40
CA LYS A 49 -1.31 -23.18 6.81
C LYS A 49 -1.36 -22.33 8.07
N LYS A 50 -1.15 -22.96 9.22
CA LYS A 50 -1.17 -22.32 10.53
C LYS A 50 -0.13 -21.20 10.54
N VAL A 51 -0.57 -19.96 10.36
CA VAL A 51 0.28 -18.77 10.42
C VAL A 51 0.88 -18.68 11.84
N ASN A 52 2.19 -18.81 11.96
CA ASN A 52 2.90 -18.81 13.25
C ASN A 52 3.90 -17.65 13.40
N ILE A 53 3.51 -16.46 12.95
CA ILE A 53 4.31 -15.25 13.13
C ILE A 53 4.10 -14.72 14.56
N ALA A 54 5.17 -14.65 15.36
CA ALA A 54 5.10 -14.26 16.78
C ALA A 54 4.47 -12.86 16.98
N PHE A 55 4.82 -11.91 16.11
CA PHE A 55 4.33 -10.54 16.15
C PHE A 55 2.80 -10.43 16.10
N LEU A 56 2.13 -11.29 15.30
CA LEU A 56 0.67 -11.26 15.15
C LEU A 56 -0.05 -11.57 16.47
N LYS A 57 0.53 -12.49 17.25
CA LYS A 57 0.01 -12.93 18.55
C LYS A 57 0.38 -11.95 19.66
N ASN A 58 1.63 -11.49 19.66
CA ASN A 58 2.15 -10.57 20.66
C ASN A 58 3.09 -9.57 20.00
N ILE A 59 2.65 -8.32 19.91
CA ILE A 59 3.41 -7.23 19.28
C ILE A 59 4.78 -7.06 19.95
N LYS A 60 4.87 -7.21 21.27
CA LYS A 60 6.12 -7.07 22.03
C LYS A 60 7.17 -8.13 21.70
N SER A 61 6.81 -9.23 21.04
CA SER A 61 7.76 -10.26 20.61
C SER A 61 8.85 -9.73 19.69
N LEU A 62 8.58 -8.65 18.94
CA LEU A 62 9.56 -8.05 18.03
C LEU A 62 10.83 -7.56 18.75
N LYS A 63 10.74 -7.19 20.03
CA LYS A 63 11.91 -6.78 20.83
C LYS A 63 12.84 -7.95 21.18
N ASN A 64 12.34 -9.18 21.10
CA ASN A 64 13.11 -10.38 21.41
C ASN A 64 13.74 -11.00 20.17
N ASP A 65 13.46 -10.44 18.98
CA ASP A 65 14.10 -10.84 17.73
C ASP A 65 15.54 -10.31 17.70
N THR A 66 16.51 -11.22 17.57
CA THR A 66 17.94 -10.92 17.60
C THR A 66 18.53 -10.64 16.23
N SER A 67 17.72 -10.64 15.17
CA SER A 67 18.16 -10.26 13.83
C SER A 67 18.58 -8.79 13.77
N SER A 68 19.42 -8.44 12.80
CA SER A 68 19.90 -7.07 12.59
C SER A 68 18.77 -6.08 12.28
N ASN A 69 17.69 -6.55 11.66
CA ASN A 69 16.46 -5.80 11.46
C ASN A 69 15.22 -6.71 11.61
N PRO A 70 14.60 -6.76 12.80
CA PRO A 70 13.39 -7.54 13.06
C PRO A 70 12.21 -7.22 12.12
N ILE A 71 12.11 -5.98 11.63
CA ILE A 71 11.03 -5.57 10.72
C ILE A 71 11.27 -6.16 9.33
N ALA A 72 12.53 -6.18 8.85
CA ALA A 72 12.88 -6.85 7.59
C ALA A 72 12.67 -8.37 7.68
N THR A 73 13.00 -8.98 8.81
CA THR A 73 12.75 -10.39 9.11
C THR A 73 11.24 -10.69 9.04
N PHE A 74 10.42 -9.89 9.72
CA PHE A 74 8.95 -9.99 9.63
C PHE A 74 8.47 -9.90 8.18
N LYS A 75 8.95 -8.94 7.38
CA LYS A 75 8.53 -8.80 5.97
C LYS A 75 8.81 -10.06 5.17
N THR A 76 9.95 -10.70 5.40
CA THR A 76 10.35 -11.95 4.73
C THR A 76 9.39 -13.08 5.08
N GLU A 77 9.09 -13.27 6.38
CA GLU A 77 8.15 -14.29 6.84
C GLU A 77 6.71 -14.01 6.34
N ALA A 78 6.27 -12.76 6.47
CA ALA A 78 4.95 -12.30 6.03
C ALA A 78 4.75 -12.46 4.52
N SER A 79 5.78 -12.27 3.71
CA SER A 79 5.69 -12.41 2.24
C SER A 79 5.35 -13.82 1.77
N THR A 80 5.60 -14.83 2.62
CA THR A 80 5.30 -16.23 2.33
C THR A 80 4.08 -16.77 3.07
N SER A 81 3.60 -16.03 4.07
CA SER A 81 2.56 -16.50 5.00
C SER A 81 1.27 -15.68 4.94
N ALA A 82 1.32 -14.43 4.47
CA ALA A 82 0.13 -13.62 4.28
C ALA A 82 -0.72 -14.21 3.15
N LYS A 83 -2.05 -14.18 3.36
CA LYS A 83 -3.01 -14.54 2.31
C LYS A 83 -3.00 -13.50 1.18
N GLU A 84 -2.72 -12.25 1.53
CA GLU A 84 -2.64 -11.16 0.59
C GLU A 84 -1.69 -10.06 1.06
N ILE A 85 -1.05 -9.40 0.10
CA ILE A 85 -0.15 -8.28 0.31
C ILE A 85 -0.57 -7.16 -0.64
N ILE A 86 -0.85 -5.98 -0.10
CA ILE A 86 -1.36 -4.83 -0.85
C ILE A 86 -0.39 -3.67 -0.68
N SER A 87 0.20 -3.17 -1.77
CA SER A 87 0.93 -1.91 -1.74
C SER A 87 -0.06 -0.74 -1.59
N LEU A 88 0.05 -0.01 -0.49
CA LEU A 88 -0.85 1.07 -0.12
C LEU A 88 -0.46 2.40 -0.75
N ASN A 89 -1.47 3.13 -1.20
CA ASN A 89 -1.38 4.52 -1.61
C ASN A 89 -2.68 5.25 -1.25
N LYS A 90 -2.73 6.55 -1.48
CA LYS A 90 -3.91 7.37 -1.17
C LYS A 90 -5.18 6.90 -1.89
N ALA A 91 -5.05 6.37 -3.10
CA ALA A 91 -6.20 5.97 -3.92
C ALA A 91 -6.82 4.64 -3.48
N ASN A 92 -6.02 3.70 -2.94
CA ASN A 92 -6.50 2.35 -2.62
C ASN A 92 -6.66 2.06 -1.13
N ILE A 93 -6.12 2.89 -0.23
CA ILE A 93 -6.06 2.55 1.20
C ILE A 93 -7.45 2.34 1.82
N SER A 94 -8.46 3.11 1.42
CA SER A 94 -9.82 2.95 1.96
C SER A 94 -10.37 1.55 1.65
N ALA A 95 -10.30 1.12 0.39
CA ALA A 95 -10.76 -0.20 -0.03
C ALA A 95 -9.92 -1.33 0.59
N ALA A 96 -8.61 -1.12 0.73
CA ALA A 96 -7.71 -2.08 1.36
C ALA A 96 -8.03 -2.28 2.85
N LEU A 97 -8.32 -1.20 3.58
CA LEU A 97 -8.71 -1.24 4.99
C LEU A 97 -10.09 -1.88 5.19
N ASP A 98 -11.05 -1.61 4.31
CA ASP A 98 -12.35 -2.29 4.36
C ASP A 98 -12.22 -3.79 4.11
N LYS A 99 -11.38 -4.17 3.14
CA LYS A 99 -11.06 -5.58 2.88
C LYS A 99 -10.40 -6.26 4.08
N ALA A 100 -9.51 -5.55 4.77
CA ALA A 100 -8.77 -6.06 5.92
C ALA A 100 -9.68 -6.52 7.06
N LYS A 101 -10.90 -5.98 7.18
CA LYS A 101 -11.89 -6.36 8.22
C LYS A 101 -12.32 -7.83 8.14
N ASN A 102 -12.10 -8.48 6.99
CA ASN A 102 -12.39 -9.91 6.80
C ASN A 102 -11.23 -10.84 7.20
N PHE A 103 -10.14 -10.27 7.72
CA PHE A 103 -8.93 -11.01 8.10
C PHE A 103 -8.74 -10.94 9.61
N LYS A 104 -8.10 -11.97 10.17
CA LYS A 104 -7.87 -12.04 11.61
C LYS A 104 -6.80 -11.04 12.04
N TYR A 105 -5.78 -10.85 11.20
CA TYR A 105 -4.76 -9.86 11.43
C TYR A 105 -4.48 -9.04 10.17
N ALA A 106 -4.28 -7.74 10.39
CA ALA A 106 -3.83 -6.79 9.39
C ALA A 106 -2.60 -6.06 9.93
N VAL A 107 -1.52 -6.04 9.15
CA VAL A 107 -0.26 -5.40 9.53
C VAL A 107 0.20 -4.49 8.42
N ILE A 108 0.56 -3.25 8.74
CA ILE A 108 1.24 -2.35 7.79
C ILE A 108 2.72 -2.30 8.12
N THR A 109 3.57 -2.38 7.09
CA THR A 109 4.97 -1.97 7.18
C THR A 109 5.24 -0.76 6.30
N VAL A 110 6.19 0.08 6.73
CA VAL A 110 6.76 1.15 5.89
C VAL A 110 8.25 0.89 5.74
N ALA A 111 8.67 0.68 4.50
CA ALA A 111 9.96 0.14 4.12
C ALA A 111 10.37 -1.00 5.07
N ASP A 112 11.48 -0.89 5.77
CA ASP A 112 11.98 -1.85 6.76
C ASP A 112 12.15 -1.21 8.16
N HIS A 113 11.54 -0.05 8.40
CA HIS A 113 11.74 0.71 9.63
C HIS A 113 10.46 0.98 10.42
N THR A 114 9.27 0.68 9.87
CA THR A 114 8.00 0.80 10.62
C THR A 114 7.18 -0.46 10.43
N ILE A 115 6.56 -0.94 11.52
CA ILE A 115 5.60 -2.04 11.51
C ILE A 115 4.49 -1.74 12.51
N VAL A 116 3.23 -1.92 12.11
CA VAL A 116 2.08 -1.76 13.00
C VAL A 116 1.00 -2.81 12.73
N LYS A 117 0.45 -3.40 13.79
CA LYS A 117 -0.77 -4.20 13.74
C LYS A 117 -1.97 -3.29 13.93
N LEU A 118 -3.00 -3.47 13.09
CA LEU A 118 -4.17 -2.60 13.06
C LEU A 118 -5.28 -3.15 13.95
N ASP A 119 -5.96 -2.25 14.66
CA ASP A 119 -7.32 -2.46 15.15
C ASP A 119 -8.29 -1.81 14.16
N LEU A 120 -9.01 -2.64 13.41
CA LEU A 120 -9.84 -2.21 12.30
C LEU A 120 -11.22 -1.66 12.72
N HIS A 121 -11.52 -1.67 14.02
CA HIS A 121 -12.81 -1.22 14.56
C HIS A 121 -12.75 0.18 15.18
N ASP A 122 -11.58 0.64 15.63
CA ASP A 122 -11.34 2.02 16.07
C ASP A 122 -10.58 2.77 14.97
N CYS A 123 -11.16 3.83 14.39
CA CYS A 123 -10.51 4.60 13.35
C CYS A 123 -10.79 6.10 13.45
N LYS A 124 -9.85 6.89 12.91
CA LYS A 124 -9.93 8.36 12.83
C LYS A 124 -9.79 8.84 11.37
N PRO A 125 -10.60 9.82 10.91
CA PRO A 125 -10.42 10.42 9.59
C PRO A 125 -9.03 11.03 9.39
N SER A 126 -8.41 10.76 8.25
CA SER A 126 -7.13 11.36 7.84
C SER A 126 -7.26 12.11 6.52
N GLY A 127 -6.96 13.42 6.53
CA GLY A 127 -6.94 14.21 5.30
C GLY A 127 -5.80 13.81 4.35
N SER A 128 -4.64 13.43 4.89
CA SER A 128 -3.48 13.00 4.09
C SER A 128 -3.76 11.72 3.31
N TRP A 129 -4.34 10.72 3.98
CA TRP A 129 -4.66 9.42 3.40
C TRP A 129 -6.04 9.35 2.76
N SER A 130 -6.90 10.36 2.99
CA SER A 130 -8.29 10.40 2.52
C SER A 130 -9.09 9.13 2.90
N ALA A 131 -8.87 8.62 4.10
CA ALA A 131 -9.52 7.41 4.61
C ALA A 131 -9.70 7.49 6.13
N CYS A 132 -10.56 6.63 6.69
CA CYS A 132 -10.60 6.39 8.12
C CYS A 132 -9.42 5.47 8.49
N MET A 133 -8.45 6.00 9.22
CA MET A 133 -7.20 5.32 9.52
C MET A 133 -7.33 4.64 10.89
N PRO A 134 -7.09 3.31 10.96
CA PRO A 134 -7.32 2.55 12.18
C PRO A 134 -6.33 2.90 13.29
N LYS A 135 -6.73 2.65 14.54
CA LYS A 135 -5.83 2.58 15.68
C LYS A 135 -4.81 1.46 15.41
N ALA A 136 -3.57 1.67 15.80
CA ALA A 136 -2.48 0.80 15.44
C ALA A 136 -1.42 0.75 16.53
N GLU A 137 -0.84 -0.44 16.72
CA GLU A 137 0.18 -0.70 17.72
C GLU A 137 1.37 -1.41 17.08
N GLY A 138 2.59 -0.98 17.40
CA GLY A 138 3.79 -1.53 16.78
C GLY A 138 5.07 -0.79 17.12
N TYR A 139 5.97 -0.68 16.14
CA TYR A 139 7.31 -0.14 16.33
C TYR A 139 7.81 0.69 15.15
N ILE A 140 8.62 1.69 15.46
CA ILE A 140 9.51 2.38 14.51
C ILE A 140 10.96 2.10 14.91
N LYS A 141 11.78 1.63 13.98
CA LYS A 141 13.22 1.43 14.15
C LYS A 141 13.97 2.73 13.85
N LYS A 142 14.60 3.31 14.87
CA LYS A 142 15.49 4.49 14.77
C LYS A 142 16.84 4.19 15.43
N GLY A 143 17.44 3.06 15.05
CA GLY A 143 18.47 2.38 15.84
C GLY A 143 17.80 1.27 16.64
N GLU A 144 17.23 1.64 17.79
CA GLU A 144 16.39 0.76 18.61
C GLU A 144 14.93 0.73 18.11
N LEU A 145 14.16 -0.27 18.56
CA LEU A 145 12.72 -0.37 18.33
C LEU A 145 11.93 0.52 19.32
N ILE A 146 11.37 1.60 18.81
CA ILE A 146 10.54 2.53 19.57
C ILE A 146 9.08 2.13 19.45
N TYR A 147 8.47 1.76 20.56
CA TYR A 147 7.06 1.36 20.62
C TYR A 147 6.13 2.51 20.22
N GLN A 148 5.06 2.18 19.50
CA GLN A 148 4.03 3.11 19.06
C GLN A 148 2.64 2.54 19.37
N ASN A 149 1.73 3.40 19.79
CA ASN A 149 0.30 3.08 19.96
C ASN A 149 -0.53 4.34 19.70
N ASP A 150 -0.95 4.50 18.45
CA ASP A 150 -1.69 5.67 17.96
C ASP A 150 -2.46 5.30 16.69
N TYR A 151 -3.20 6.24 16.08
CA TYR A 151 -3.78 6.03 14.77
C TYR A 151 -2.70 5.87 13.70
N ALA A 152 -2.90 4.92 12.79
CA ALA A 152 -1.92 4.51 11.79
C ALA A 152 -1.37 5.70 10.99
N ASN A 153 -2.20 6.70 10.68
CA ASN A 153 -1.77 7.89 9.93
C ASN A 153 -0.70 8.73 10.64
N ASN A 154 -0.61 8.66 11.97
CA ASN A 154 0.43 9.36 12.74
C ASN A 154 1.74 8.57 12.77
N ILE A 155 1.70 7.26 12.50
CA ILE A 155 2.84 6.34 12.59
C ILE A 155 3.47 6.10 11.22
N ILE A 156 2.64 5.83 10.19
CA ILE A 156 3.10 5.38 8.87
C ILE A 156 3.50 6.54 7.92
N GLY A 157 3.36 7.78 8.37
CA GLY A 157 3.70 8.97 7.59
C GLY A 157 2.71 9.29 6.47
N LEU A 158 3.19 9.96 5.42
CA LEU A 158 2.40 10.42 4.28
C LEU A 158 2.40 9.41 3.13
N PRO A 159 1.29 9.29 2.37
CA PRO A 159 1.21 8.39 1.22
C PRO A 159 2.25 8.74 0.13
N GLY A 160 2.73 7.71 -0.56
CA GLY A 160 3.56 7.87 -1.77
C GLY A 160 5.02 8.27 -1.54
N ARG A 161 5.46 8.43 -0.28
CA ARG A 161 6.87 8.75 0.02
C ARG A 161 7.77 7.52 0.08
N GLN A 162 7.21 6.36 0.42
CA GLN A 162 7.94 5.13 0.73
C GLN A 162 7.08 3.91 0.41
N ASP A 163 7.72 2.74 0.31
CA ASP A 163 7.04 1.45 0.22
C ASP A 163 6.19 1.21 1.47
N CYS A 164 4.87 1.20 1.31
CA CYS A 164 3.91 0.97 2.40
C CYS A 164 3.08 -0.26 2.04
N GLN A 165 3.25 -1.36 2.77
CA GLN A 165 2.63 -2.64 2.45
C GLN A 165 1.67 -3.07 3.55
N LEU A 166 0.46 -3.46 3.17
CA LEU A 166 -0.52 -4.10 4.05
C LEU A 166 -0.49 -5.62 3.85
N TYR A 167 -0.26 -6.35 4.92
CA TYR A 167 -0.29 -7.81 4.97
C TYR A 167 -1.56 -8.28 5.68
N LEU A 168 -2.26 -9.22 5.05
CA LEU A 168 -3.54 -9.76 5.52
C LEU A 168 -3.40 -11.25 5.84
N PHE A 169 -3.81 -11.67 7.04
CA PHE A 169 -3.68 -13.03 7.57
C PHE A 169 -5.03 -13.62 8.02
#